data_AF-A0A6B8MJ13-F1
#
_entry.id   AF-A0A6B8MJ13-F1
#
_cell.length_a   1.000
_cell.length_b   1.000
_cell.length_c   1.000
_cell.angle_alpha   90.00
_cell.angle_beta   90.00
_cell.angle_gamma   90.00
#
_symmetry.space_group_name_H-M   'P 1'
#
loop_
_entity.id
_entity.type
_entity.pdbx_description
1 polymer ?
#
loop_
_entity_poly.entity_id
_entity_poly.type
_entity_poly.pdbx_seq_one_letter_code
_entity_poly.pdbx_strand_id
1 'polypeptide(L)'
;MKNTRYFTLNFPGFTTSASANQSYIRLVDGDHVFYTDMSYFQKPELFKCIKLNQPLHIGARRLPDGSFWIHWLSDGKVLLEPARPTLKGKLLMFFIGILASIAAAYPTYFYFTTAWAVITFSIIAALALGVALMGLCSLVLRFAQTAHPEMRELLVKMEQARRKDFSFCQPVPLPSGRNTPPFSEDPALPERFVVEDGEIKNLYFKKWSTGSGKTHRDYHGIQFQCDVMLLSFSWQISGTRWGLHPLFYRRHPPFLAKGDRITAVYRRDNGNVQAIYNSSDGSAYLKTHPLYPGEQQMSLIYKLFYSFVLLAFLFILGLELNDMLATGWDGWKLVADSINMLALLLVCVGSIIIVLELCCLAIRQLSRRVGDWLILQRIAKRYITRAGANITLQELM
;
A
#
# COMPACT_ATOMS: atom_id res chain seq x y z
N MET A 1 -20.59 -5.03 4.44
CA MET A 1 -20.98 -3.62 4.21
C MET A 1 -20.37 -3.17 2.89
N LYS A 2 -21.11 -2.47 2.01
CA LYS A 2 -20.55 -1.97 0.75
C LYS A 2 -19.51 -0.89 1.03
N ASN A 3 -18.31 -1.02 0.46
CA ASN A 3 -17.26 0.00 0.61
C ASN A 3 -17.41 1.14 -0.40
N THR A 4 -18.14 0.93 -1.50
CA THR A 4 -18.47 1.94 -2.50
C THR A 4 -19.50 2.92 -1.95
N ARG A 5 -19.23 4.22 -2.13
CA ARG A 5 -20.11 5.31 -1.70
C ARG A 5 -20.15 6.41 -2.76
N TYR A 6 -21.30 7.07 -2.84
CA TYR A 6 -21.57 8.08 -3.84
C TYR A 6 -22.04 9.34 -3.13
N PHE A 7 -21.31 10.43 -3.32
CA PHE A 7 -21.53 11.66 -2.58
C PHE A 7 -21.86 12.82 -3.52
N THR A 8 -22.70 13.72 -3.04
CA THR A 8 -22.88 15.07 -3.59
C THR A 8 -22.44 16.06 -2.53
N LEU A 9 -21.52 16.96 -2.87
CA LEU A 9 -21.07 18.03 -1.98
C LEU A 9 -20.87 19.32 -2.75
N ASN A 10 -20.84 20.45 -2.04
CA ASN A 10 -20.43 21.72 -2.64
C ASN A 10 -18.92 21.80 -2.64
N PHE A 11 -18.30 21.88 -3.81
CA PHE A 11 -16.85 21.72 -3.94
C PHE A 11 -16.03 22.78 -3.17
N PRO A 12 -15.34 22.41 -2.07
CA PRO A 12 -14.52 23.34 -1.29
C PRO A 12 -13.17 23.68 -1.93
N GLY A 13 -12.77 22.94 -2.98
CA GLY A 13 -11.44 23.05 -3.59
C GLY A 13 -10.53 21.88 -3.25
N PHE A 14 -9.62 21.54 -4.16
CA PHE A 14 -8.61 20.52 -3.92
C PHE A 14 -7.37 21.13 -3.25
N THR A 15 -6.80 20.37 -2.32
CA THR A 15 -5.45 20.61 -1.79
C THR A 15 -4.48 19.66 -2.48
N THR A 16 -3.30 20.14 -2.84
CA THR A 16 -2.24 19.35 -3.48
C THR A 16 -1.18 18.97 -2.45
N SER A 17 -0.72 17.72 -2.50
CA SER A 17 0.42 17.29 -1.68
C SER A 17 1.73 17.65 -2.36
N ALA A 18 2.76 17.93 -1.56
CA ALA A 18 4.12 17.99 -2.05
C ALA A 18 4.59 16.58 -2.47
N SER A 19 4.49 16.32 -3.76
CA SER A 19 4.95 15.10 -4.40
C SER A 19 5.68 15.43 -5.71
N ALA A 20 6.45 14.46 -6.24
CA ALA A 20 7.30 14.66 -7.42
C ALA A 20 6.58 15.34 -8.60
N ASN A 21 5.32 14.97 -8.85
CA ASN A 21 4.50 15.49 -9.94
C ASN A 21 3.29 16.30 -9.45
N GLN A 22 3.19 16.56 -8.14
CA GLN A 22 2.02 17.18 -7.50
C GLN A 22 0.68 16.53 -7.91
N SER A 23 0.69 15.24 -8.24
CA SER A 23 -0.47 14.55 -8.82
C SER A 23 -1.47 14.10 -7.76
N TYR A 24 -1.01 13.87 -6.54
CA TYR A 24 -1.87 13.55 -5.40
C TYR A 24 -2.62 14.77 -4.90
N ILE A 25 -3.94 14.62 -4.81
CA ILE A 25 -4.84 15.65 -4.33
C ILE A 25 -5.76 15.10 -3.22
N ARG A 26 -6.17 16.01 -2.34
CA ARG A 26 -7.11 15.75 -1.25
C ARG A 26 -8.25 16.76 -1.28
N LEU A 27 -9.46 16.27 -1.01
CA LEU A 27 -10.65 17.04 -0.75
C LEU A 27 -11.09 16.77 0.69
N VAL A 28 -11.35 17.82 1.46
CA VAL A 28 -11.84 17.71 2.84
C VAL A 28 -13.20 18.40 2.89
N ASP A 29 -14.22 17.66 3.29
CA ASP A 29 -15.57 18.18 3.52
C ASP A 29 -16.08 17.69 4.87
N GLY A 30 -15.98 18.56 5.88
CA GLY A 30 -16.24 18.20 7.27
C GLY A 30 -15.33 17.06 7.75
N ASP A 31 -15.95 15.97 8.22
CA ASP A 31 -15.23 14.78 8.68
C ASP A 31 -14.82 13.82 7.55
N HIS A 32 -15.28 14.07 6.32
CA HIS A 32 -15.04 13.21 5.17
C HIS A 32 -13.81 13.69 4.40
N VAL A 33 -12.87 12.78 4.20
CA VAL A 33 -11.64 13.06 3.47
C VAL A 33 -11.57 12.16 2.26
N PHE A 34 -11.36 12.78 1.11
CA PHE A 34 -11.24 12.10 -0.16
C PHE A 34 -9.86 12.32 -0.75
N TYR A 35 -9.21 11.24 -1.17
CA TYR A 35 -7.91 11.25 -1.83
C TYR A 35 -8.04 10.75 -3.26
N THR A 36 -7.21 11.28 -4.15
CA THR A 36 -6.99 10.67 -5.45
C THR A 36 -5.65 11.06 -6.06
N ASP A 37 -5.32 10.45 -7.19
CA ASP A 37 -4.14 10.74 -7.98
C ASP A 37 -4.58 11.18 -9.38
N MET A 38 -4.22 12.39 -9.78
CA MET A 38 -4.59 12.95 -11.07
C MET A 38 -4.10 12.09 -12.23
N SER A 39 -2.96 11.40 -12.10
CA SER A 39 -2.43 10.53 -13.18
C SER A 39 -3.28 9.29 -13.42
N TYR A 40 -4.21 8.96 -12.52
CA TYR A 40 -5.13 7.85 -12.69
C TYR A 40 -6.27 8.17 -13.66
N PHE A 41 -6.51 9.45 -14.00
CA PHE A 41 -7.59 9.88 -14.87
C PHE A 41 -7.13 10.04 -16.32
N GLN A 42 -8.04 9.83 -17.26
CA GLN A 42 -7.72 9.92 -18.70
C GLN A 42 -7.31 11.35 -19.12
N LYS A 43 -7.95 12.37 -18.53
CA LYS A 43 -7.70 13.79 -18.81
C LYS A 43 -7.48 14.56 -17.51
N PRO A 44 -6.25 14.54 -16.95
CA PRO A 44 -5.93 15.18 -15.67
C PRO A 44 -6.15 16.71 -15.68
N GLU A 45 -6.07 17.35 -16.84
CA GLU A 45 -6.22 18.81 -16.96
C GLU A 45 -7.62 19.30 -16.58
N LEU A 46 -8.64 18.44 -16.70
CA LEU A 46 -10.02 18.77 -16.40
C LEU A 46 -10.26 19.05 -14.90
N PHE A 47 -9.36 18.63 -14.01
CA PHE A 47 -9.43 18.98 -12.59
C PHE A 47 -9.40 20.50 -12.35
N LYS A 48 -8.73 21.27 -13.23
CA LYS A 48 -8.67 22.74 -13.15
C LYS A 48 -9.96 23.42 -13.60
N CYS A 49 -10.81 22.71 -14.34
CA CYS A 49 -12.06 23.26 -14.87
C CYS A 49 -13.22 23.22 -13.87
N ILE A 50 -13.07 22.47 -12.77
CA ILE A 50 -14.10 22.32 -11.73
C ILE A 50 -14.17 23.62 -10.92
N LYS A 51 -15.37 24.19 -10.84
CA LYS A 51 -15.60 25.48 -10.18
C LYS A 51 -15.90 25.30 -8.70
N LEU A 52 -15.29 26.16 -7.87
CA LEU A 52 -15.53 26.25 -6.44
C LEU A 52 -17.02 26.49 -6.14
N ASN A 53 -17.49 25.92 -5.02
CA ASN A 53 -18.86 26.05 -4.52
C ASN A 53 -19.96 25.58 -5.48
N GLN A 54 -19.62 24.74 -6.46
CA GLN A 54 -20.59 24.05 -7.32
C GLN A 54 -20.81 22.62 -6.84
N PRO A 55 -21.99 22.02 -7.14
CA PRO A 55 -22.24 20.63 -6.78
C PRO A 55 -21.25 19.72 -7.50
N LEU A 56 -20.58 18.88 -6.72
CA LEU A 56 -19.63 17.89 -7.16
C LEU A 56 -20.13 16.51 -6.75
N HIS A 57 -20.31 15.65 -7.74
CA HIS A 57 -20.70 14.26 -7.56
C HIS A 57 -19.46 13.37 -7.60
N ILE A 58 -19.31 12.50 -6.61
CA ILE A 58 -18.11 11.70 -6.39
C ILE A 58 -18.48 10.23 -6.28
N GLY A 59 -17.86 9.38 -7.10
CA GLY A 59 -17.83 7.93 -6.91
C GLY A 59 -16.54 7.52 -6.21
N ALA A 60 -16.66 7.13 -4.95
CA ALA A 60 -15.51 6.80 -4.11
C ALA A 60 -15.63 5.43 -3.44
N ARG A 61 -14.49 4.91 -3.01
CA ARG A 61 -14.41 3.71 -2.17
C ARG A 61 -13.87 4.09 -0.81
N ARG A 62 -14.54 3.63 0.25
CA ARG A 62 -14.08 3.73 1.63
C ARG A 62 -12.84 2.86 1.85
N LEU A 63 -11.80 3.46 2.36
CA LEU A 63 -10.60 2.80 2.84
C LEU A 63 -10.79 2.33 4.30
N PRO A 64 -10.01 1.34 4.77
CA PRO A 64 -10.07 0.86 6.15
C PRO A 64 -9.87 1.95 7.20
N ASP A 65 -9.16 3.02 6.84
CA ASP A 65 -8.91 4.19 7.67
C ASP A 65 -10.11 5.12 7.84
N GLY A 66 -11.21 4.86 7.13
CA GLY A 66 -12.40 5.72 7.13
C GLY A 66 -12.39 6.80 6.05
N SER A 67 -11.24 7.08 5.45
CA SER A 67 -11.13 8.00 4.30
C SER A 67 -11.65 7.34 3.02
N PHE A 68 -11.71 8.11 1.94
CA PHE A 68 -12.28 7.70 0.67
C PHE A 68 -11.28 7.88 -0.47
N TRP A 69 -11.18 6.90 -1.36
CA TRP A 69 -10.45 7.04 -2.61
C TRP A 69 -11.41 7.35 -3.76
N ILE A 70 -11.19 8.47 -4.47
CA ILE A 70 -12.03 8.87 -5.61
C ILE A 70 -11.64 8.07 -6.85
N HIS A 71 -12.63 7.44 -7.49
CA HIS A 71 -12.46 6.72 -8.75
C HIS A 71 -12.98 7.49 -9.96
N TRP A 72 -14.06 8.24 -9.79
CA TRP A 72 -14.62 9.15 -10.78
C TRP A 72 -15.30 10.32 -10.08
N LEU A 73 -15.41 11.46 -10.78
CA LEU A 73 -16.13 12.63 -10.28
C LEU A 73 -16.75 13.43 -11.42
N SER A 74 -17.79 14.20 -11.13
CA SER A 74 -18.48 15.05 -12.11
C SER A 74 -19.12 16.27 -11.46
N ASP A 75 -19.03 17.42 -12.14
CA ASP A 75 -19.76 18.64 -11.82
C ASP A 75 -21.08 18.77 -12.63
N GLY A 76 -21.49 17.70 -13.31
CA GLY A 76 -22.65 17.66 -14.21
C GLY A 76 -22.37 18.15 -15.65
N LYS A 77 -21.25 18.83 -15.90
CA LYS A 77 -20.79 19.27 -17.23
C LYS A 77 -19.62 18.46 -17.72
N VAL A 78 -18.66 18.21 -16.84
CA VAL A 78 -17.43 17.47 -17.05
C VAL A 78 -17.50 16.19 -16.24
N LEU A 79 -17.11 15.08 -16.85
CA LEU A 79 -16.95 13.79 -16.18
C LEU A 79 -15.48 13.38 -16.25
N LEU A 80 -14.89 13.17 -15.09
CA LEU A 80 -13.51 12.70 -14.95
C LEU A 80 -13.51 11.19 -14.76
N GLU A 81 -13.05 10.49 -15.80
CA GLU A 81 -13.05 9.03 -15.88
C GLU A 81 -11.65 8.44 -15.64
N PRO A 82 -11.59 7.22 -15.07
CA PRO A 82 -10.33 6.52 -14.87
C PRO A 82 -9.69 6.13 -16.22
N ALA A 83 -8.38 6.28 -16.32
CA ALA A 83 -7.61 5.86 -17.48
C ALA A 83 -7.70 4.33 -17.64
N ARG A 84 -8.01 3.88 -18.85
CA ARG A 84 -8.03 2.46 -19.20
C ARG A 84 -6.74 2.10 -19.96
N PRO A 85 -5.67 1.64 -19.30
CA PRO A 85 -4.47 1.20 -20.01
C PRO A 85 -4.78 0.05 -20.97
N THR A 86 -4.15 0.08 -22.14
CA THR A 86 -4.41 -0.83 -23.25
C THR A 86 -3.99 -2.26 -22.92
N LEU A 87 -4.86 -3.23 -23.20
CA LEU A 87 -4.61 -4.65 -22.91
C LEU A 87 -3.61 -5.29 -23.90
N LYS A 88 -3.55 -4.74 -25.12
CA LYS A 88 -2.79 -5.31 -26.25
C LYS A 88 -1.31 -5.55 -25.92
N GLY A 89 -0.63 -4.59 -25.29
CA GLY A 89 0.78 -4.74 -24.94
C GLY A 89 1.05 -5.83 -23.90
N LYS A 90 0.18 -5.97 -22.89
CA LYS A 90 0.32 -6.98 -21.83
C LYS A 90 0.07 -8.39 -22.34
N LEU A 91 -0.94 -8.54 -23.18
CA LEU A 91 -1.26 -9.80 -23.85
C LEU A 91 -0.12 -10.21 -24.80
N LEU A 92 0.42 -9.26 -25.56
CA LEU A 92 1.57 -9.48 -26.44
C LEU A 92 2.81 -9.96 -25.66
N MET A 93 3.14 -9.32 -24.53
CA MET A 93 4.25 -9.74 -23.67
C MET A 93 4.09 -11.18 -23.17
N PHE A 94 2.87 -11.58 -22.79
CA PHE A 94 2.58 -12.94 -22.36
C PHE A 94 2.79 -13.96 -23.49
N PHE A 95 2.15 -13.75 -24.64
CA PHE A 95 2.23 -14.70 -25.75
C PHE A 95 3.64 -14.78 -26.37
N ILE A 96 4.31 -13.65 -26.59
CA ILE A 96 5.68 -13.63 -27.10
C ILE A 96 6.63 -14.28 -26.08
N GLY A 97 6.49 -13.98 -24.79
CA GLY A 97 7.33 -14.55 -23.74
C GLY A 97 7.20 -16.07 -23.66
N ILE A 98 5.97 -16.61 -23.71
CA ILE A 98 5.74 -18.06 -23.74
C ILE A 98 6.34 -18.68 -25.00
N LEU A 99 6.05 -18.12 -26.17
CA LEU A 99 6.52 -18.66 -27.43
C LEU A 99 8.06 -18.71 -27.48
N ALA A 100 8.71 -17.62 -27.05
CA ALA A 100 10.17 -17.55 -26.94
C ALA A 100 10.72 -18.55 -25.92
N SER A 101 10.05 -18.73 -24.77
CA SER A 101 10.46 -19.70 -23.76
C SER A 101 10.39 -21.13 -24.28
N ILE A 102 9.31 -21.49 -24.99
CA ILE A 102 9.14 -22.83 -25.57
C ILE A 102 10.16 -23.06 -26.69
N ALA A 103 10.32 -22.07 -27.57
CA ALA A 103 11.27 -22.14 -28.69
C ALA A 103 12.73 -22.28 -28.22
N ALA A 104 13.09 -21.75 -27.04
CA ALA A 104 14.42 -21.90 -26.46
C ALA A 104 14.57 -23.19 -25.63
N ALA A 105 13.52 -23.62 -24.92
CA ALA A 105 13.55 -24.82 -24.09
C ALA A 105 13.51 -26.13 -24.91
N TYR A 106 12.72 -26.15 -25.99
CA TYR A 106 12.53 -27.35 -26.81
C TYR A 106 13.84 -27.89 -27.43
N PRO A 107 14.69 -27.06 -28.08
CA PRO A 107 15.97 -27.52 -28.62
C PRO A 107 16.96 -27.97 -27.55
N THR A 108 16.90 -27.33 -26.38
CA THR A 108 17.73 -27.65 -25.22
C THR A 108 17.46 -29.05 -24.68
N TYR A 109 16.19 -29.48 -24.68
CA TYR A 109 15.80 -30.79 -24.19
C TYR A 109 16.06 -31.92 -25.20
N PHE A 110 15.87 -31.65 -26.50
CA PHE A 110 15.87 -32.70 -27.53
C PHE A 110 17.13 -32.78 -28.41
N TYR A 111 17.86 -31.67 -28.62
CA TYR A 111 18.89 -31.61 -29.67
C TYR A 111 20.28 -31.16 -29.18
N PHE A 112 20.36 -30.27 -28.18
CA PHE A 112 21.66 -29.76 -27.72
C PHE A 112 22.35 -30.71 -26.74
N THR A 113 23.50 -31.22 -27.15
CA THR A 113 24.40 -32.04 -26.30
C THR A 113 25.58 -31.23 -25.77
N THR A 114 25.87 -30.07 -26.36
CA THR A 114 26.96 -29.18 -25.93
C THR A 114 26.55 -28.37 -24.70
N ALA A 115 27.32 -28.49 -23.62
CA ALA A 115 27.02 -27.83 -22.34
C ALA A 115 26.82 -26.31 -22.46
N TRP A 116 27.61 -25.64 -23.31
CA TRP A 116 27.48 -24.20 -23.54
C TRP A 116 26.17 -23.82 -24.24
N ALA A 117 25.71 -24.62 -25.22
CA ALA A 117 24.42 -24.37 -25.88
C ALA A 117 23.25 -24.62 -24.91
N VAL A 118 23.33 -25.68 -24.11
CA VAL A 118 22.33 -25.97 -23.08
C VAL A 118 22.22 -24.82 -22.07
N ILE A 119 23.34 -24.32 -21.55
CA ILE A 119 23.34 -23.22 -20.57
C ILE A 119 22.78 -21.93 -21.16
N THR A 120 23.23 -21.55 -22.35
CA THR A 120 22.81 -20.30 -23.01
C THR A 120 21.33 -20.29 -23.36
N PHE A 121 20.82 -21.36 -23.97
CA PHE A 121 19.40 -21.45 -24.29
C PHE A 121 18.52 -21.62 -23.05
N SER A 122 19.01 -22.26 -21.98
CA SER A 122 18.31 -22.31 -20.69
C SER A 122 18.15 -20.92 -20.06
N ILE A 123 19.18 -20.07 -20.12
CA ILE A 123 19.11 -18.69 -19.63
C ILE A 123 18.10 -17.87 -20.45
N ILE A 124 18.13 -18.00 -21.78
CA ILE A 124 17.17 -17.33 -22.67
C ILE A 124 15.74 -17.79 -22.35
N ALA A 125 15.52 -19.10 -22.17
CA ALA A 125 14.23 -19.63 -21.80
C ALA A 125 13.74 -19.08 -20.45
N ALA A 126 14.62 -19.03 -19.44
CA ALA A 126 14.30 -18.48 -18.12
C ALA A 126 13.94 -16.99 -18.16
N LEU A 127 14.67 -16.18 -18.93
CA LEU A 127 14.37 -14.76 -19.12
C LEU A 127 13.04 -14.56 -19.85
N ALA A 128 12.80 -15.32 -20.92
CA ALA A 128 11.54 -15.28 -21.67
C ALA A 128 10.34 -15.69 -20.81
N LEU A 129 10.50 -16.72 -19.98
CA LEU A 129 9.51 -17.13 -18.98
C LEU A 129 9.25 -16.03 -17.95
N GLY A 130 10.29 -15.32 -17.52
CA GLY A 130 10.15 -14.14 -16.64
C GLY A 130 9.26 -13.06 -17.26
N VAL A 131 9.46 -12.74 -18.54
CA VAL A 131 8.60 -11.79 -19.28
C VAL A 131 7.16 -12.31 -19.39
N ALA A 132 6.98 -13.60 -19.69
CA ALA A 132 5.66 -14.22 -19.72
C ALA A 132 4.95 -14.12 -18.36
N LEU A 133 5.63 -14.43 -17.26
CA LEU A 133 5.10 -14.33 -15.90
C LEU A 133 4.69 -12.90 -15.54
N MET A 134 5.46 -11.89 -15.94
CA MET A 134 5.08 -10.48 -15.75
C MET A 134 3.80 -10.12 -16.54
N GLY A 135 3.70 -10.60 -17.78
CA GLY A 135 2.49 -10.47 -18.60
C GLY A 135 1.27 -11.14 -17.95
N LEU A 136 1.44 -12.39 -17.50
CA LEU A 136 0.42 -13.18 -16.82
C LEU A 136 -0.05 -12.50 -15.53
N CYS A 137 0.87 -12.08 -14.65
CA CYS A 137 0.54 -11.36 -13.42
C CYS A 137 -0.29 -10.10 -13.73
N SER A 138 0.09 -9.36 -14.77
CA SER A 138 -0.64 -8.17 -15.21
C SER A 138 -2.05 -8.47 -15.72
N LEU A 139 -2.24 -9.60 -16.40
CA LEU A 139 -3.54 -10.08 -16.88
C LEU A 139 -4.43 -10.57 -15.74
N VAL A 140 -3.88 -11.37 -14.82
CA VAL A 140 -4.56 -11.83 -13.61
C VAL A 140 -5.02 -10.64 -12.77
N LEU A 141 -4.16 -9.63 -12.57
CA LEU A 141 -4.52 -8.41 -11.85
C LEU A 141 -5.66 -7.67 -12.56
N ARG A 142 -5.64 -7.60 -13.89
CA ARG A 142 -6.70 -6.99 -14.70
C ARG A 142 -8.02 -7.75 -14.58
N PHE A 143 -7.98 -9.07 -14.65
CA PHE A 143 -9.15 -9.92 -14.47
C PHE A 143 -9.72 -9.75 -13.06
N ALA A 144 -8.85 -9.77 -12.04
CA ALA A 144 -9.26 -9.49 -10.67
C ALA A 144 -9.93 -8.11 -10.54
N GLN A 145 -9.45 -7.08 -11.24
CA GLN A 145 -10.08 -5.75 -11.26
C GLN A 145 -11.47 -5.77 -11.92
N THR A 146 -11.61 -6.39 -13.10
CA THR A 146 -12.87 -6.38 -13.86
C THR A 146 -13.92 -7.33 -13.27
N ALA A 147 -13.49 -8.41 -12.63
CA ALA A 147 -14.35 -9.31 -11.88
C ALA A 147 -14.78 -8.73 -10.53
N HIS A 148 -14.05 -7.75 -9.98
CA HIS A 148 -14.33 -7.20 -8.66
C HIS A 148 -15.72 -6.54 -8.62
N PRO A 149 -16.61 -6.95 -7.69
CA PRO A 149 -17.99 -6.47 -7.65
C PRO A 149 -18.07 -4.95 -7.45
N GLU A 150 -17.23 -4.40 -6.56
CA GLU A 150 -17.19 -2.95 -6.30
C GLU A 150 -16.77 -2.13 -7.53
N MET A 151 -15.87 -2.66 -8.37
CA MET A 151 -15.45 -1.97 -9.59
C MET A 151 -16.57 -1.95 -10.62
N ARG A 152 -17.29 -3.08 -10.76
CA ARG A 152 -18.46 -3.16 -11.65
C ARG A 152 -19.54 -2.16 -11.21
N GLU A 153 -19.82 -2.08 -9.91
CA GLU A 153 -20.79 -1.13 -9.36
C GLU A 153 -20.33 0.33 -9.62
N LEU A 154 -19.06 0.65 -9.37
CA LEU A 154 -18.49 1.97 -9.65
C LEU A 154 -18.64 2.36 -11.13
N LEU A 155 -18.36 1.44 -12.06
CA LEU A 155 -18.46 1.68 -13.50
C LEU A 155 -19.91 1.82 -13.96
N VAL A 156 -20.85 1.03 -13.42
CA VAL A 156 -22.28 1.17 -13.72
C VAL A 156 -22.80 2.53 -13.26
N LYS A 157 -22.42 2.97 -12.05
CA LYS A 157 -22.81 4.28 -11.54
C LYS A 157 -22.13 5.44 -12.26
N MET A 158 -20.91 5.25 -12.73
CA MET A 158 -20.24 6.21 -13.61
C MET A 158 -20.99 6.35 -14.95
N GLU A 159 -21.50 5.27 -15.53
CA GLU A 159 -22.30 5.31 -16.76
C GLU A 159 -23.63 6.04 -16.55
N GLN A 160 -24.27 5.87 -15.39
CA GLN A 160 -25.45 6.66 -15.00
C GLN A 160 -25.11 8.15 -14.86
N ALA A 161 -24.00 8.48 -14.19
CA ALA A 161 -23.50 9.84 -14.08
C ALA A 161 -23.19 10.48 -15.46
N ARG A 162 -22.69 9.69 -16.43
CA ARG A 162 -22.49 10.16 -17.81
C ARG A 162 -23.80 10.58 -18.48
N ARG A 163 -24.92 9.94 -18.13
CA ARG A 163 -26.28 10.32 -18.56
C ARG A 163 -26.87 11.48 -17.75
N LYS A 164 -26.09 12.09 -16.85
CA LYS A 164 -26.48 13.17 -15.92
C LYS A 164 -27.53 12.75 -14.90
N ASP A 165 -27.66 11.45 -14.61
CA ASP A 165 -28.46 10.96 -13.50
C ASP A 165 -27.57 10.81 -12.26
N PHE A 166 -27.82 11.66 -11.26
CA PHE A 166 -27.09 11.68 -9.98
C PHE A 166 -27.98 11.31 -8.79
N SER A 167 -29.17 10.77 -9.04
CA SER A 167 -30.17 10.43 -8.00
C SER A 167 -29.67 9.48 -6.91
N PHE A 168 -28.64 8.68 -7.23
CA PHE A 168 -28.03 7.73 -6.30
C PHE A 168 -26.97 8.35 -5.37
N CYS A 169 -26.58 9.61 -5.58
CA CYS A 169 -25.59 10.30 -4.75
C CYS A 169 -26.25 10.87 -3.50
N GLN A 170 -25.61 10.68 -2.35
CA GLN A 170 -26.10 11.17 -1.06
C GLN A 170 -25.33 12.44 -0.66
N PRO A 171 -25.98 13.43 -0.02
CA PRO A 171 -25.25 14.55 0.54
C PRO A 171 -24.26 14.06 1.60
N VAL A 172 -23.09 14.70 1.69
CA VAL A 172 -22.15 14.43 2.78
C VAL A 172 -22.81 14.83 4.11
N PRO A 173 -22.85 13.92 5.11
CA PRO A 173 -23.39 14.25 6.43
C PRO A 173 -22.69 15.47 7.03
N LEU A 174 -23.45 16.29 7.78
CA LEU A 174 -22.86 17.45 8.45
C LEU A 174 -21.68 17.04 9.36
N PRO A 175 -20.62 17.86 9.42
CA PRO A 175 -19.49 17.61 10.29
C PRO A 175 -19.97 17.49 11.74
N SER A 176 -19.54 16.44 12.42
CA SER A 176 -19.73 16.28 13.87
C SER A 176 -18.70 17.07 14.68
N GLY A 177 -17.73 17.69 14.00
CA GLY A 177 -16.65 18.46 14.60
C GLY A 177 -15.53 17.55 15.11
N ARG A 178 -14.30 17.78 14.62
CA ARG A 178 -13.12 17.07 15.13
C ARG A 178 -12.57 17.81 16.33
N ASN A 179 -12.97 17.37 17.52
CA ASN A 179 -12.29 17.79 18.74
C ASN A 179 -10.95 17.06 18.82
N THR A 180 -9.90 17.73 18.39
CA THR A 180 -8.53 17.24 18.59
C THR A 180 -8.10 17.64 20.00
N PRO A 181 -7.94 16.71 20.95
CA PRO A 181 -7.39 17.04 22.25
C PRO A 181 -5.94 17.51 22.09
N PRO A 182 -5.43 18.39 22.97
CA PRO A 182 -4.02 18.75 22.95
C PRO A 182 -3.14 17.51 23.12
N PHE A 183 -1.96 17.52 22.52
CA PHE A 183 -1.01 16.44 22.69
C PHE A 183 -0.62 16.33 24.16
N SER A 184 -0.92 15.18 24.76
CA SER A 184 -0.65 14.92 26.17
C SER A 184 0.66 14.16 26.28
N GLU A 185 1.65 14.76 26.93
CA GLU A 185 2.95 14.14 27.22
C GLU A 185 2.89 13.10 28.35
N ASP A 186 1.73 12.47 28.59
CA ASP A 186 1.57 11.43 29.60
C ASP A 186 1.29 10.06 28.93
N PRO A 187 2.24 9.11 28.95
CA PRO A 187 3.53 9.12 29.67
C PRO A 187 4.57 10.05 29.06
N ALA A 188 5.52 10.49 29.89
CA ALA A 188 6.59 11.40 29.52
C ALA A 188 7.27 10.98 28.22
N LEU A 189 7.33 11.91 27.27
CA LEU A 189 8.02 11.68 26.01
C LEU A 189 9.52 11.49 26.28
N PRO A 190 10.18 10.49 25.68
CA PRO A 190 11.63 10.34 25.83
C PRO A 190 12.37 11.62 25.42
N GLU A 191 13.43 11.99 26.14
CA GLU A 191 14.20 13.24 25.91
C GLU A 191 14.70 13.43 24.47
N ARG A 192 14.82 12.33 23.73
CA ARG A 192 15.24 12.33 22.33
C ARG A 192 14.22 12.99 21.38
N PHE A 193 12.95 13.02 21.78
CA PHE A 193 11.86 13.51 20.96
C PHE A 193 11.35 14.85 21.49
N VAL A 194 10.84 15.66 20.57
CA VAL A 194 10.19 16.95 20.84
C VAL A 194 8.89 16.98 20.05
N VAL A 195 7.86 17.59 20.63
CA VAL A 195 6.57 17.79 19.98
C VAL A 195 6.50 19.25 19.52
N GLU A 196 6.07 19.44 18.28
CA GLU A 196 5.74 20.76 17.74
C GLU A 196 4.30 20.73 17.20
N ASP A 197 3.49 21.68 17.64
CA ASP A 197 2.15 21.92 17.12
C ASP A 197 2.16 23.19 16.26
N GLY A 198 1.67 23.09 15.03
CA GLY A 198 1.70 24.26 14.16
C GLY A 198 1.10 24.05 12.78
N GLU A 199 1.13 25.11 11.99
CA GLU A 199 0.71 25.09 10.59
C GLU A 199 1.92 24.85 9.68
N ILE A 200 1.72 24.00 8.67
CA ILE A 200 2.72 23.72 7.64
C ILE A 200 2.91 24.94 6.74
N LYS A 201 4.10 25.54 6.83
CA LYS A 201 4.64 26.57 5.95
C LYS A 201 5.74 25.97 5.06
N ASN A 202 6.00 26.57 3.91
CA ASN A 202 7.15 26.28 3.05
C ASN A 202 7.40 24.77 2.79
N LEU A 203 6.44 24.13 2.12
CA LEU A 203 6.43 22.69 1.87
C LEU A 203 7.19 22.32 0.58
N TYR A 204 8.22 21.49 0.69
CA TYR A 204 9.06 21.06 -0.44
C TYR A 204 9.22 19.55 -0.50
N PHE A 205 8.97 18.98 -1.68
CA PHE A 205 9.21 17.56 -1.92
C PHE A 205 10.70 17.29 -2.19
N LYS A 206 11.23 16.23 -1.58
CA LYS A 206 12.61 15.78 -1.76
C LYS A 206 12.66 14.26 -1.91
N LYS A 207 13.53 13.80 -2.82
CA LYS A 207 13.90 12.40 -2.95
C LYS A 207 15.25 12.19 -2.28
N TRP A 208 15.37 11.10 -1.55
CA TRP A 208 16.65 10.64 -1.01
C TRP A 208 16.86 9.21 -1.45
N SER A 209 18.11 8.85 -1.72
CA SER A 209 18.51 7.46 -1.87
C SER A 209 19.60 7.14 -0.84
N THR A 210 19.57 5.92 -0.32
CA THR A 210 20.63 5.42 0.58
C THR A 210 21.11 4.07 0.10
N GLY A 211 22.41 3.81 0.24
CA GLY A 211 23.02 2.54 -0.13
C GLY A 211 23.44 2.48 -1.60
N SER A 212 24.11 1.39 -1.97
CA SER A 212 24.60 1.14 -3.33
C SER A 212 24.24 -0.30 -3.76
N GLY A 213 24.03 -0.49 -5.07
CA GLY A 213 23.69 -1.78 -5.66
C GLY A 213 22.45 -2.43 -5.01
N LYS A 214 22.60 -3.65 -4.48
CA LYS A 214 21.52 -4.44 -3.86
C LYS A 214 20.96 -3.82 -2.55
N THR A 215 21.65 -2.83 -1.97
CA THR A 215 21.20 -2.12 -0.76
C THR A 215 20.57 -0.76 -1.06
N HIS A 216 20.42 -0.41 -2.34
CA HIS A 216 19.80 0.84 -2.76
C HIS A 216 18.35 0.93 -2.27
N ARG A 217 18.05 1.99 -1.54
CA ARG A 217 16.71 2.30 -1.02
C ARG A 217 16.34 3.71 -1.42
N ASP A 218 15.22 3.83 -2.12
CA ASP A 218 14.62 5.11 -2.46
C ASP A 218 13.61 5.54 -1.40
N TYR A 219 13.75 6.79 -0.99
CA TYR A 219 12.85 7.46 -0.07
C TYR A 219 12.22 8.66 -0.75
N HIS A 220 10.92 8.77 -0.57
CA HIS A 220 10.19 10.00 -0.80
C HIS A 220 10.05 10.75 0.52
N GLY A 221 9.87 12.04 0.41
CA GLY A 221 9.37 12.80 1.53
C GLY A 221 9.47 14.28 1.31
N ILE A 222 9.34 14.98 2.41
CA ILE A 222 8.93 16.36 2.42
C ILE A 222 9.71 17.10 3.51
N GLN A 223 10.22 18.27 3.16
CA GLN A 223 10.75 19.24 4.09
C GLN A 223 9.72 20.35 4.25
N PHE A 224 9.45 20.75 5.48
CA PHE A 224 8.48 21.80 5.76
C PHE A 224 8.87 22.57 7.00
N GLN A 225 8.36 23.79 7.09
CA GLN A 225 8.47 24.60 8.28
C GLN A 225 7.18 24.45 9.10
N CYS A 226 7.31 23.96 10.32
CA CYS A 226 6.24 23.93 11.31
C CYS A 226 6.52 25.06 12.30
N ASP A 227 5.70 26.10 12.25
CA ASP A 227 5.93 27.37 12.93
C ASP A 227 7.32 27.99 12.67
N VAL A 228 8.29 27.81 13.57
CA VAL A 228 9.68 28.29 13.43
C VAL A 228 10.64 27.16 13.00
N MET A 229 10.29 25.89 13.22
CA MET A 229 11.19 24.76 13.05
C MET A 229 11.13 24.16 11.64
N LEU A 230 12.31 23.93 11.05
CA LEU A 230 12.44 23.21 9.79
C LEU A 230 12.48 21.70 10.07
N LEU A 231 11.44 21.00 9.63
CA LEU A 231 11.24 19.57 9.86
C LEU A 231 11.37 18.79 8.55
N SER A 232 11.80 17.53 8.69
CA SER A 232 11.88 16.59 7.56
C SER A 232 11.13 15.31 7.84
N PHE A 233 10.26 14.92 6.91
CA PHE A 233 9.48 13.70 6.99
C PHE A 233 9.72 12.88 5.73
N SER A 234 10.00 11.58 5.89
CA SER A 234 10.45 10.73 4.80
C SER A 234 9.99 9.30 5.02
N TRP A 235 9.66 8.62 3.93
CA TRP A 235 9.20 7.24 3.92
C TRP A 235 9.78 6.51 2.71
N GLN A 236 10.04 5.23 2.88
CA GLN A 236 10.57 4.36 1.86
C GLN A 236 9.51 4.11 0.79
N ILE A 237 9.92 4.19 -0.48
CA ILE A 237 9.11 3.72 -1.60
C ILE A 237 9.22 2.19 -1.61
N SER A 238 8.40 1.49 -0.83
CA SER A 238 8.30 0.04 -1.00
C SER A 238 7.70 -0.23 -2.39
N GLY A 239 8.51 -0.78 -3.30
CA GLY A 239 8.23 -0.89 -4.75
C GLY A 239 6.98 -1.68 -5.17
N THR A 240 6.16 -2.17 -4.23
CA THR A 240 5.00 -3.02 -4.52
C THR A 240 3.65 -2.38 -4.19
N ARG A 241 3.59 -1.22 -3.54
CA ARG A 241 2.30 -0.61 -3.11
C ARG A 241 1.78 0.49 -4.04
N TRP A 242 2.68 1.22 -4.70
CA TRP A 242 2.36 2.49 -5.39
C TRP A 242 2.22 2.39 -6.92
N GLY A 243 2.04 1.18 -7.43
CA GLY A 243 1.69 0.92 -8.84
C GLY A 243 0.48 -0.03 -9.01
N LEU A 244 -0.13 -0.45 -7.90
CA LEU A 244 -1.36 -1.22 -7.93
C LEU A 244 -2.53 -0.31 -8.29
N HIS A 245 -3.54 -0.88 -8.93
CA HIS A 245 -4.77 -0.15 -9.20
C HIS A 245 -5.38 0.33 -7.87
N PRO A 246 -5.93 1.57 -7.77
CA PRO A 246 -6.39 2.13 -6.49
C PRO A 246 -7.48 1.32 -5.77
N LEU A 247 -8.17 0.46 -6.52
CA LEU A 247 -9.07 -0.55 -5.97
C LEU A 247 -8.38 -1.49 -4.95
N PHE A 248 -7.08 -1.69 -5.04
CA PHE A 248 -6.35 -2.54 -4.09
C PHE A 248 -5.66 -1.74 -2.98
N TYR A 249 -5.86 -0.42 -2.95
CA TYR A 249 -5.34 0.40 -1.87
C TYR A 249 -6.05 0.04 -0.58
N ARG A 250 -5.24 -0.33 0.42
CA ARG A 250 -5.67 -0.46 1.81
C ARG A 250 -5.39 0.80 2.63
N ARG A 251 -4.57 1.71 2.09
CA ARG A 251 -4.14 2.97 2.70
C ARG A 251 -3.85 3.96 1.60
N HIS A 252 -4.10 5.24 1.85
CA HIS A 252 -3.63 6.29 0.97
C HIS A 252 -2.11 6.53 1.14
N PRO A 253 -1.44 7.14 0.15
CA PRO A 253 -0.09 7.66 0.32
C PRO A 253 -0.04 8.70 1.45
N PRO A 254 1.12 8.85 2.13
CA PRO A 254 1.34 9.97 3.04
C PRO A 254 1.03 11.29 2.34
N PHE A 255 0.16 12.09 2.93
CA PHE A 255 -0.34 13.32 2.36
C PHE A 255 -0.19 14.46 3.37
N LEU A 256 0.56 15.48 2.97
CA LEU A 256 0.68 16.74 3.71
C LEU A 256 0.56 17.87 2.71
N ALA A 257 -0.24 18.88 3.03
CA ALA A 257 -0.41 20.08 2.22
C ALA A 257 0.00 21.34 2.99
N LYS A 258 0.30 22.41 2.24
CA LYS A 258 0.54 23.72 2.83
C LYS A 258 -0.74 24.21 3.51
N GLY A 259 -0.61 24.73 4.73
CA GLY A 259 -1.75 25.18 5.53
C GLY A 259 -2.39 24.10 6.41
N ASP A 260 -1.90 22.86 6.35
CA ASP A 260 -2.36 21.82 7.27
C ASP A 260 -1.88 22.11 8.69
N ARG A 261 -2.77 21.91 9.67
CA ARG A 261 -2.44 21.99 11.09
C ARG A 261 -2.02 20.61 11.59
N ILE A 262 -0.79 20.50 12.05
CA ILE A 262 -0.18 19.23 12.45
C ILE A 262 0.37 19.28 13.87
N THR A 263 0.43 18.10 14.47
CA THR A 263 1.22 17.77 15.65
C THR A 263 2.34 16.85 15.18
N ALA A 264 3.58 17.34 15.17
CA ALA A 264 4.74 16.58 14.74
C ALA A 264 5.62 16.20 15.93
N VAL A 265 5.90 14.92 16.08
CA VAL A 265 6.92 14.43 17.02
C VAL A 265 8.19 14.15 16.24
N TYR A 266 9.23 14.92 16.51
CA TYR A 266 10.49 14.86 15.78
C TYR A 266 11.67 14.60 16.70
N ARG A 267 12.79 14.21 16.11
CA ARG A 267 14.03 13.93 16.84
C ARG A 267 14.82 15.23 17.05
N ARG A 268 15.22 15.48 18.30
CA ARG A 268 15.89 16.73 18.71
C ARG A 268 17.21 17.01 17.99
N ASP A 269 17.94 15.97 17.59
CA ASP A 269 19.26 16.04 16.97
C ASP A 269 19.24 16.51 15.49
N ASN A 270 18.20 16.18 14.73
CA ASN A 270 18.22 16.34 13.27
C ASN A 270 16.89 16.82 12.64
N GLY A 271 15.86 17.11 13.45
CA GLY A 271 14.57 17.57 12.92
C GLY A 271 13.83 16.49 12.12
N ASN A 272 14.24 15.21 12.20
CA ASN A 272 13.61 14.11 11.49
C ASN A 272 12.36 13.67 12.24
N VAL A 273 11.22 13.91 11.62
CA VAL A 273 9.91 13.62 12.17
C VAL A 273 9.71 12.11 12.26
N GLN A 274 9.30 11.61 13.42
CA GLN A 274 9.03 10.19 13.68
C GLN A 274 7.54 9.89 13.69
N ALA A 275 6.71 10.82 14.20
CA ALA A 275 5.26 10.69 14.16
C ALA A 275 4.63 12.03 13.74
N ILE A 276 3.54 11.98 12.98
CA ILE A 276 2.75 13.14 12.58
C ILE A 276 1.29 12.81 12.81
N TYR A 277 0.57 13.75 13.38
CA TYR A 277 -0.87 13.78 13.34
C TYR A 277 -1.32 15.03 12.60
N ASN A 278 -2.15 14.87 11.58
CA ASN A 278 -2.70 15.97 10.82
C ASN A 278 -4.16 16.19 11.24
N SER A 279 -4.42 17.31 11.91
CA SER A 279 -5.75 17.65 12.40
C SER A 279 -6.71 18.06 11.27
N SER A 280 -6.17 18.58 10.16
CA SER A 280 -6.97 19.01 8.99
C SER A 280 -7.66 17.82 8.32
N ASP A 281 -7.00 16.68 8.20
CA ASP A 281 -7.54 15.48 7.53
C ASP A 281 -7.71 14.25 8.44
N GLY A 282 -7.25 14.33 9.69
CA GLY A 282 -7.39 13.25 10.67
C GLY A 282 -6.47 12.07 10.36
N SER A 283 -5.46 12.26 9.50
CA SER A 283 -4.47 11.24 9.20
C SER A 283 -3.37 11.22 10.27
N ALA A 284 -2.90 10.02 10.61
CA ALA A 284 -1.82 9.84 11.56
C ALA A 284 -0.76 8.91 10.98
N TYR A 285 0.50 9.34 11.04
CA TYR A 285 1.64 8.62 10.50
C TYR A 285 2.68 8.35 11.59
N LEU A 286 3.20 7.13 11.64
CA LEU A 286 4.30 6.74 12.51
C LEU A 286 5.37 6.01 11.72
N LYS A 287 6.62 6.45 11.81
CA LYS A 287 7.75 5.72 11.20
C LYS A 287 8.04 4.45 11.99
N THR A 288 8.18 3.33 11.29
CA THR A 288 8.58 2.06 11.86
C THR A 288 10.06 2.05 12.20
N HIS A 289 10.42 1.36 13.27
CA HIS A 289 11.81 1.27 13.66
C HIS A 289 12.56 0.22 12.80
N PRO A 290 13.74 0.54 12.22
CA PRO A 290 14.45 -0.39 11.33
C PRO A 290 14.83 -1.73 11.96
N LEU A 291 15.05 -1.73 13.28
CA LEU A 291 15.47 -2.91 14.06
C LEU A 291 14.32 -3.58 14.81
N TYR A 292 13.10 -3.04 14.76
CA TYR A 292 11.98 -3.62 15.49
C TYR A 292 10.73 -3.59 14.62
N PRO A 293 10.28 -4.75 14.10
CA PRO A 293 9.07 -4.80 13.29
C PRO A 293 7.84 -4.47 14.14
N GLY A 294 6.98 -3.59 13.63
CA GLY A 294 5.71 -3.29 14.28
C GLY A 294 4.78 -4.51 14.31
N GLU A 295 3.74 -4.48 15.15
CA GLU A 295 2.76 -5.58 15.30
C GLU A 295 2.15 -6.01 13.94
N GLN A 296 1.87 -5.04 13.07
CA GLN A 296 1.33 -5.30 11.74
C GLN A 296 2.35 -5.96 10.80
N GLN A 297 3.63 -5.58 10.91
CA GLN A 297 4.70 -6.20 10.14
C GLN A 297 4.93 -7.63 10.62
N MET A 298 4.93 -7.88 11.93
CA MET A 298 5.00 -9.24 12.48
C MET A 298 3.83 -10.10 12.01
N SER A 299 2.59 -9.59 12.06
CA SER A 299 1.42 -10.31 11.52
C SER A 299 1.58 -10.71 10.05
N LEU A 300 2.19 -9.83 9.24
CA LEU A 300 2.47 -10.12 7.83
C LEU A 300 3.55 -11.19 7.69
N ILE A 301 4.64 -11.09 8.48
CA ILE A 301 5.71 -12.08 8.52
C ILE A 301 5.14 -13.47 8.84
N TYR A 302 4.31 -13.59 9.87
CA TYR A 302 3.62 -14.85 10.20
C TYR A 302 2.82 -15.39 9.03
N LYS A 303 1.98 -14.55 8.40
CA LYS A 303 1.17 -14.97 7.25
C LYS A 303 2.03 -15.46 6.08
N LEU A 304 3.16 -14.82 5.81
CA LEU A 304 4.07 -15.26 4.75
C LEU A 304 4.71 -16.61 5.07
N PHE A 305 5.23 -16.79 6.28
CA PHE A 305 5.83 -18.06 6.70
C PHE A 305 4.83 -19.22 6.66
N TYR A 306 3.63 -19.04 7.20
CA TYR A 306 2.60 -20.09 7.16
C TYR A 306 2.03 -20.31 5.75
N SER A 307 1.92 -19.27 4.93
CA SER A 307 1.55 -19.41 3.52
C SER A 307 2.61 -20.18 2.74
N PHE A 308 3.89 -20.01 3.07
CA PHE A 308 4.98 -20.77 2.48
C PHE A 308 4.89 -22.25 2.89
N VAL A 309 4.65 -22.54 4.18
CA VAL A 309 4.40 -23.92 4.65
C VAL A 309 3.28 -24.58 3.86
N LEU A 310 2.15 -23.89 3.70
CA LEU A 310 1.01 -24.40 2.95
C LEU A 310 1.38 -24.68 1.48
N LEU A 311 2.07 -23.75 0.82
CA LEU A 311 2.46 -23.91 -0.59
C LEU A 311 3.46 -25.07 -0.77
N ALA A 312 4.46 -25.16 0.11
CA ALA A 312 5.45 -26.24 0.08
C ALA A 312 4.79 -27.61 0.34
N PHE A 313 3.88 -27.67 1.31
CA PHE A 313 3.11 -28.88 1.60
C PHE A 313 2.27 -29.32 0.39
N LEU A 314 1.51 -28.41 -0.22
CA LEU A 314 0.69 -28.72 -1.40
C LEU A 314 1.54 -29.18 -2.59
N PHE A 315 2.73 -28.58 -2.76
CA PHE A 315 3.66 -28.97 -3.81
C PHE A 315 4.19 -30.40 -3.59
N ILE A 316 4.66 -30.71 -2.39
CA ILE A 316 5.18 -32.05 -2.05
C ILE A 316 4.06 -33.09 -2.12
N LEU A 317 2.87 -32.78 -1.60
CA LEU A 317 1.69 -33.64 -1.70
C LEU A 317 1.35 -33.96 -3.17
N GLY A 318 1.47 -32.98 -4.06
CA GLY A 318 1.28 -33.18 -5.50
C GLY A 318 2.30 -34.16 -6.11
N LEU A 319 3.56 -34.11 -5.68
CA LEU A 319 4.59 -35.07 -6.10
C LEU A 319 4.29 -36.47 -5.58
N GLU A 320 3.96 -36.61 -4.29
CA GLU A 320 3.60 -37.89 -3.69
C GLU A 320 2.37 -38.52 -4.37
N LEU A 321 1.36 -37.72 -4.69
CA LEU A 321 0.19 -38.18 -5.45
C LEU A 321 0.57 -38.67 -6.85
N ASN A 322 1.49 -37.99 -7.54
CA ASN A 322 1.96 -38.40 -8.86
C ASN A 322 2.77 -39.71 -8.81
N ASP A 323 3.65 -39.85 -7.81
CA ASP A 323 4.44 -41.07 -7.62
C ASP A 323 3.54 -42.25 -7.24
N MET A 324 2.51 -42.02 -6.43
CA MET A 324 1.49 -43.01 -6.07
C MET A 324 0.63 -43.42 -7.28
N LEU A 325 0.31 -42.50 -8.18
CA LEU A 325 -0.35 -42.83 -9.46
C LEU A 325 0.53 -43.74 -10.32
N ALA A 326 1.86 -43.60 -10.26
CA ALA A 326 2.80 -44.41 -11.01
C ALA A 326 3.11 -45.78 -10.38
N THR A 327 3.06 -45.89 -9.04
CA THR A 327 3.53 -47.08 -8.29
C THR A 327 2.41 -47.92 -7.65
N GLY A 328 1.18 -47.41 -7.60
CA GLY A 328 0.02 -48.07 -6.99
C GLY A 328 -0.53 -47.31 -5.78
N TRP A 329 -1.85 -47.35 -5.58
CA TRP A 329 -2.53 -46.50 -4.60
C TRP A 329 -2.51 -47.10 -3.18
N ASP A 330 -1.74 -46.51 -2.27
CA ASP A 330 -1.77 -46.81 -0.83
C ASP A 330 -2.10 -45.54 -0.03
N GLY A 331 -3.39 -45.38 0.31
CA GLY A 331 -3.88 -44.21 1.03
C GLY A 331 -3.34 -44.08 2.46
N TRP A 332 -2.97 -45.17 3.12
CA TRP A 332 -2.48 -45.12 4.51
C TRP A 332 -1.05 -44.61 4.56
N LYS A 333 -0.21 -45.07 3.64
CA LYS A 333 1.15 -44.56 3.47
C LYS A 333 1.15 -43.07 3.12
N LEU A 334 0.29 -42.65 2.18
CA LEU A 334 0.14 -41.24 1.81
C LEU A 334 -0.22 -40.37 3.02
N VAL A 335 -1.18 -40.80 3.84
CA VAL A 335 -1.59 -40.05 5.04
C VAL A 335 -0.44 -39.95 6.05
N ALA A 336 0.28 -41.05 6.29
CA ALA A 336 1.41 -41.06 7.23
C ALA A 336 2.56 -40.15 6.77
N ASP A 337 2.94 -40.23 5.49
CA ASP A 337 4.01 -39.43 4.90
C ASP A 337 3.61 -37.94 4.87
N SER A 338 2.37 -37.63 4.50
CA SER A 338 1.82 -36.27 4.52
C SER A 338 1.85 -35.64 5.92
N ILE A 339 1.45 -36.38 6.96
CA ILE A 339 1.48 -35.87 8.34
C ILE A 339 2.91 -35.61 8.79
N ASN A 340 3.84 -36.53 8.51
CA ASN A 340 5.25 -36.36 8.85
C ASN A 340 5.87 -35.15 8.15
N MET A 341 5.57 -34.96 6.86
CA MET A 341 6.05 -33.81 6.10
C MET A 341 5.47 -32.50 6.62
N LEU A 342 4.18 -32.45 6.92
CA LEU A 342 3.54 -31.28 7.51
C LEU A 342 4.15 -30.94 8.88
N ALA A 343 4.36 -31.95 9.73
CA ALA A 343 4.99 -31.77 11.03
C ALA A 343 6.42 -31.23 10.90
N LEU A 344 7.22 -31.78 9.99
CA LEU A 344 8.58 -31.32 9.73
C LEU A 344 8.61 -29.87 9.24
N LEU A 345 7.74 -29.50 8.28
CA LEU A 345 7.63 -28.14 7.78
C LEU A 345 7.23 -27.15 8.89
N LEU A 346 6.26 -27.53 9.74
CA LEU A 346 5.83 -26.71 10.86
C LEU A 346 6.92 -26.54 11.91
N VAL A 347 7.69 -27.59 12.23
CA VAL A 347 8.80 -27.51 13.19
C VAL A 347 9.92 -26.63 12.65
N CYS A 348 10.32 -26.80 11.38
CA CYS A 348 11.36 -25.99 10.75
C CYS A 348 10.99 -24.50 10.71
N VAL A 349 9.80 -24.17 10.21
CA VAL A 349 9.34 -22.79 10.11
C VAL A 349 9.04 -22.20 11.49
N GLY A 350 8.44 -22.99 12.39
CA GLY A 350 8.21 -22.59 13.77
C GLY A 350 9.49 -22.26 14.52
N SER A 351 10.56 -23.04 14.32
CA SER A 351 11.88 -22.77 14.92
C SER A 351 12.46 -21.43 14.46
N ILE A 352 12.35 -21.12 13.16
CA ILE A 352 12.80 -19.83 12.60
C ILE A 352 12.02 -18.67 13.23
N ILE A 353 10.71 -18.82 13.36
CA ILE A 353 9.83 -17.82 13.97
C ILE A 353 10.20 -17.60 15.44
N ILE A 354 10.45 -18.66 16.21
CA ILE A 354 10.86 -18.57 17.62
C ILE A 354 12.18 -17.79 17.73
N VAL A 355 13.18 -18.11 16.90
CA VAL A 355 14.45 -17.39 16.87
C VAL A 355 14.24 -15.91 16.53
N LEU A 356 13.37 -15.60 15.57
CA LEU A 356 13.04 -14.22 15.21
C LEU A 356 12.41 -13.45 16.37
N GLU A 357 11.46 -14.06 17.09
CA GLU A 357 10.83 -13.47 18.28
C GLU A 357 11.83 -13.25 19.42
N LEU A 358 12.69 -14.24 19.69
CA LEU A 358 13.76 -14.11 20.69
C LEU A 358 14.72 -12.97 20.34
N CYS A 359 15.10 -12.82 19.07
CA CYS A 359 15.88 -11.69 18.59
C CYS A 359 15.15 -10.36 18.80
N CYS A 360 13.85 -10.29 18.52
CA CYS A 360 13.06 -9.08 18.72
C CYS A 360 12.94 -8.70 20.21
N LEU A 361 12.76 -9.70 21.09
CA LEU A 361 12.77 -9.51 22.54
C LEU A 361 14.12 -9.04 23.05
N ALA A 362 15.22 -9.64 22.57
CA ALA A 362 16.58 -9.21 22.90
C ALA A 362 16.82 -7.76 22.47
N ILE A 363 16.45 -7.39 21.24
CA ILE A 363 16.58 -6.02 20.72
C ILE A 363 15.78 -5.03 21.57
N ARG A 364 14.56 -5.40 21.98
CA ARG A 364 13.71 -4.57 22.85
C ARG A 364 14.36 -4.28 24.20
N GLN A 365 15.06 -5.25 24.79
CA GLN A 365 15.71 -5.08 26.09
C GLN A 365 17.07 -4.37 25.98
N LEU A 366 17.84 -4.66 24.93
CA LEU A 366 19.21 -4.18 24.79
C LEU A 366 19.31 -2.79 24.15
N SER A 367 18.33 -2.39 23.33
CA SER A 367 18.39 -1.13 22.60
C SER A 367 17.53 -0.04 23.24
N ARG A 368 18.19 0.94 23.86
CA ARG A 368 17.53 2.17 24.36
C ARG A 368 16.70 2.86 23.27
N ARG A 369 17.21 2.89 22.03
CA ARG A 369 16.52 3.51 20.88
C ARG A 369 15.19 2.83 20.55
N VAL A 370 15.12 1.51 20.71
CA VAL A 370 13.89 0.74 20.51
C VAL A 370 12.93 0.95 21.68
N GLY A 371 13.46 0.99 22.91
CA GLY A 371 12.69 1.38 24.10
C GLY A 371 11.99 2.73 23.94
N ASP A 372 12.73 3.78 23.58
CA ASP A 372 12.20 5.12 23.33
C ASP A 372 11.11 5.11 22.25
N TRP A 373 11.35 4.37 21.15
CA TRP A 373 10.37 4.26 20.06
C TRP A 373 9.09 3.52 20.48
N LEU A 374 9.19 2.48 21.31
CA LEU A 374 8.02 1.77 21.84
C LEU A 374 7.18 2.64 22.78
N ILE A 375 7.82 3.55 23.51
CA ILE A 375 7.12 4.56 24.32
C ILE A 375 6.38 5.53 23.39
N LEU A 376 7.07 6.06 22.37
CA LEU A 376 6.46 6.93 21.35
C LEU A 376 5.26 6.27 20.67
N GLN A 377 5.39 5.01 20.24
CA GLN A 377 4.31 4.25 19.60
C GLN A 377 3.09 4.13 20.53
N ARG A 378 3.30 3.88 21.84
CA ARG A 378 2.22 3.81 22.82
C ARG A 378 1.54 5.16 23.04
N ILE A 379 2.32 6.24 23.13
CA ILE A 379 1.78 7.61 23.25
C ILE A 379 0.95 7.96 22.01
N ALA A 380 1.48 7.71 20.81
CA ALA A 380 0.77 7.96 19.55
C ALA A 380 -0.54 7.17 19.46
N LYS A 381 -0.53 5.87 19.79
CA LYS A 381 -1.75 5.04 19.82
C LYS A 381 -2.78 5.59 20.83
N ARG A 382 -2.35 6.02 22.03
CA ARG A 382 -3.25 6.61 23.04
C ARG A 382 -3.82 7.95 22.59
N TYR A 383 -2.98 8.82 22.03
CA TYR A 383 -3.40 10.12 21.52
C TYR A 383 -4.46 9.97 20.44
N ILE A 384 -4.23 9.08 19.46
CA ILE A 384 -5.20 8.76 18.40
C ILE A 384 -6.52 8.24 18.98
N THR A 385 -6.44 7.35 19.97
CA THR A 385 -7.65 6.82 20.65
C THR A 385 -8.46 7.93 21.33
N ARG A 386 -7.80 8.96 21.88
CA ARG A 386 -8.45 10.13 22.49
C ARG A 386 -8.99 11.11 21.44
N ALA A 387 -8.30 11.26 20.31
CA ALA A 387 -8.64 12.20 19.26
C ALA A 387 -9.87 11.79 18.43
N GLY A 388 -10.35 10.55 18.57
CA GLY A 388 -11.67 10.12 18.09
C GLY A 388 -11.67 8.88 17.20
N ALA A 389 -12.86 8.34 16.98
CA ALA A 389 -13.08 7.01 16.39
C ALA A 389 -12.70 6.84 14.90
N ASN A 390 -12.36 7.92 14.19
CA ASN A 390 -12.11 7.90 12.74
C ASN A 390 -10.64 8.16 12.36
N ILE A 391 -9.72 8.15 13.33
CA ILE A 391 -8.28 8.32 13.06
C ILE A 391 -7.64 6.94 13.06
N THR A 392 -6.92 6.61 12.00
CA THR A 392 -6.13 5.37 11.98
C THR A 392 -4.65 5.67 11.81
N LEU A 393 -3.85 4.95 12.59
CA LEU A 393 -2.40 5.06 12.57
C LEU A 393 -1.83 4.29 11.38
N GLN A 394 -1.18 5.00 10.47
CA GLN A 394 -0.44 4.42 9.37
C GLN A 394 1.04 4.32 9.73
N GLU A 395 1.50 3.08 9.90
CA GLU A 395 2.92 2.76 10.03
C GLU A 395 3.63 2.86 8.66
N LEU A 396 4.66 3.69 8.58
CA LEU A 396 5.48 3.96 7.40
C LEU A 396 6.90 3.41 7.60
N MET A 397 7.44 2.72 6.59
CA MET A 397 8.85 2.32 6.60
C MET A 397 9.76 3.44 6.12
#